data_AF-A0A369ZQG8-F1
#
_entry.id   AF-A0A369ZQG8-F1
#
_cell.length_a   1.000
_cell.length_b   1.000
_cell.length_c   1.000
_cell.angle_alpha   90.00
_cell.angle_beta   90.00
_cell.angle_gamma   90.00
#
_symmetry.space_group_name_H-M   'P 1'
#
loop_
_entity.id
_entity.type
_entity.pdbx_description
1 polymer ?
#
loop_
_entity_poly.entity_id
_entity_poly.type
_entity_poly.pdbx_seq_one_letter_code
_entity_poly.pdbx_strand_id
1 'polypeptide(L)' 'MQLQFKFDSLADFFAMGNYGFYVWLSYGISFVAMGWLIWQSKREQKQIVAQVKKELVREAQANK' A
#
# COMPACT_ATOMS: atom_id res chain seq x y z
N MET A 1 20.99 -14.09 -36.47
CA MET A 1 20.18 -14.22 -35.24
C MET A 1 19.33 -12.96 -35.14
N GLN A 2 18.03 -13.04 -35.39
CA GLN A 2 17.14 -11.87 -35.31
C GLN A 2 16.64 -11.75 -33.87
N LEU A 3 16.98 -10.64 -33.21
CA LEU A 3 16.38 -10.24 -31.94
C LEU A 3 15.03 -9.59 -32.25
N GLN A 4 13.94 -10.36 -32.17
CA GLN A 4 12.59 -9.81 -32.23
C GLN A 4 12.18 -9.29 -30.85
N PHE A 5 11.80 -8.02 -30.80
CA PHE A 5 11.13 -7.44 -29.63
C PHE A 5 9.70 -7.99 -29.57
N LYS A 6 9.36 -8.69 -28.49
CA LYS A 6 8.13 -9.50 -28.37
C LYS A 6 6.87 -8.70 -27.99
N PHE A 7 6.93 -7.38 -28.05
CA PHE A 7 5.87 -6.50 -27.56
C PHE A 7 5.68 -5.35 -28.57
N ASP A 8 4.68 -5.45 -29.42
CA ASP A 8 4.36 -4.43 -30.44
C ASP A 8 3.55 -3.26 -29.85
N SER A 9 2.91 -3.44 -28.69
CA SER A 9 2.11 -2.39 -28.07
C SER A 9 1.93 -2.56 -26.56
N LEU A 10 1.63 -1.44 -25.87
CA LEU A 10 1.15 -1.49 -24.48
C LEU A 10 -0.15 -2.29 -24.38
N ALA A 11 -1.01 -2.26 -25.40
CA ALA A 11 -2.25 -3.04 -25.41
C ALA A 11 -1.99 -4.55 -25.32
N ASP A 12 -0.98 -5.08 -26.01
CA ASP A 12 -0.58 -6.49 -25.91
C ASP A 12 -0.01 -6.86 -24.54
N PHE A 13 0.56 -5.89 -23.82
CA PHE A 13 1.03 -6.09 -22.44
C PHE A 13 -0.14 -6.26 -21.45
N PHE A 14 -1.21 -5.47 -21.61
CA PHE A 14 -2.43 -5.65 -20.83
C PHE A 14 -3.24 -6.87 -21.31
N ALA A 15 -3.20 -7.17 -22.61
CA ALA A 15 -3.91 -8.25 -23.26
C ALA A 15 -3.04 -9.50 -23.54
N MET A 16 -2.10 -9.84 -22.63
CA MET A 16 -1.35 -11.11 -22.67
C MET A 16 -2.24 -12.33 -22.34
N GLY A 17 -3.44 -12.41 -22.90
CA GLY A 17 -4.39 -13.51 -22.77
C GLY A 17 -4.38 -14.20 -21.39
N ASN A 18 -4.08 -15.51 -21.38
CA ASN A 18 -4.07 -16.35 -20.19
C ASN A 18 -2.99 -16.00 -19.14
N TYR A 19 -1.90 -15.32 -19.49
CA TYR A 19 -0.81 -14.99 -18.55
C TYR A 19 -0.98 -13.60 -17.92
N GLY A 20 -1.61 -12.67 -18.62
CA GLY A 20 -1.87 -11.32 -18.12
C GLY A 20 -2.66 -11.33 -16.81
N PHE A 21 -3.65 -12.22 -16.68
CA PHE A 21 -4.45 -12.36 -15.46
C PHE A 21 -3.60 -12.62 -14.20
N TYR A 22 -2.66 -13.57 -14.26
CA TYR A 22 -1.81 -13.89 -13.11
C TYR A 22 -0.86 -12.75 -12.76
N VAL A 23 -0.34 -12.04 -13.77
CA VAL A 23 0.53 -10.89 -13.58
C VAL A 23 -0.23 -9.77 -12.89
N TRP A 24 -1.39 -9.37 -13.42
CA TRP A 24 -2.24 -8.32 -12.84
C TRP A 24 -2.69 -8.64 -11.43
N LEU A 25 -3.02 -9.91 -11.14
CA LEU A 25 -3.42 -10.34 -9.81
C LEU A 25 -2.25 -10.25 -8.81
N SER A 26 -1.05 -10.63 -9.24
CA SER A 26 0.18 -10.48 -8.42
C SER A 26 0.47 -9.02 -8.11
N TYR A 27 0.46 -8.14 -9.12
CA TYR A 27 0.61 -6.70 -8.92
C TYR A 27 -0.49 -6.13 -8.02
N GLY A 28 -1.74 -6.53 -8.23
CA GLY A 28 -2.88 -6.10 -7.41
C GLY A 28 -2.69 -6.46 -5.94
N ILE A 29 -2.31 -7.71 -5.64
CA ILE A 29 -2.01 -8.14 -4.27
C ILE A 29 -0.85 -7.33 -3.68
N SER A 30 0.23 -7.12 -4.43
CA SER A 30 1.36 -6.30 -3.96
C SER A 30 0.95 -4.85 -3.65
N PHE A 31 0.16 -4.22 -4.51
CA PHE A 31 -0.38 -2.89 -4.27
C PHE A 31 -1.29 -2.83 -3.05
N VAL A 32 -2.15 -3.84 -2.87
CA VAL A 32 -3.00 -3.96 -1.68
C VAL A 32 -2.16 -4.11 -0.42
N ALA A 33 -1.14 -4.97 -0.42
CA ALA A 33 -0.25 -5.16 0.73
C ALA A 33 0.51 -3.87 1.08
N MET A 34 1.02 -3.16 0.08
CA MET A 34 1.71 -1.89 0.27
C MET A 34 0.75 -0.81 0.79
N GLY A 35 -0.46 -0.70 0.21
CA GLY A 35 -1.49 0.22 0.68
C GLY A 35 -1.94 -0.08 2.12
N TRP A 36 -2.06 -1.37 2.46
CA TRP A 36 -2.37 -1.83 3.81
C TRP A 36 -1.30 -1.41 4.82
N LEU A 37 -0.02 -1.58 4.47
CA LEU A 37 1.09 -1.17 5.32
C LEU A 37 1.08 0.35 5.57
N ILE A 38 0.86 1.15 4.52
CA ILE A 38 0.75 2.61 4.63
C ILE A 38 -0.43 2.99 5.54
N TRP A 39 -1.57 2.32 5.38
CA TRP A 39 -2.73 2.56 6.23
C TRP A 39 -2.44 2.21 7.69
N GLN A 40 -1.81 1.07 7.96
CA GLN A 40 -1.40 0.70 9.31
C GLN A 40 -0.45 1.73 9.93
N SER A 41 0.59 2.14 9.20
CA SER A 41 1.53 3.16 9.66
C SER A 41 0.84 4.48 10.04
N LYS A 42 -0.11 4.94 9.21
CA LYS A 42 -0.91 6.15 9.52
C LYS A 42 -1.82 5.96 10.73
N ARG A 43 -2.38 4.77 10.93
CA ARG A 43 -3.22 4.47 12.11
C ARG A 43 -2.40 4.46 13.39
N GLU A 44 -1.22 3.83 13.36
CA GLU A 44 -0.32 3.73 14.50
C GLU A 44 0.14 5.11 14.96
N GLN A 45 0.56 5.98 14.04
CA GLN A 45 0.93 7.36 14.39
C GLN A 45 -0.22 8.11 15.07
N LYS A 46 -1.45 7.98 14.56
CA LYS A 46 -2.62 8.61 15.19
C LYS A 46 -2.91 8.05 16.58
N GLN A 47 -2.71 6.75 16.78
CA GLN A 47 -2.91 6.10 18.08
C GLN A 47 -1.89 6.59 19.10
N ILE A 48 -0.61 6.67 18.74
CA ILE A 48 0.46 7.16 19.62
C ILE A 48 0.18 8.61 20.04
N VAL A 49 -0.15 9.49 19.09
CA VAL A 49 -0.48 10.90 19.40
C VAL A 49 -1.72 11.00 20.29
N ALA A 50 -2.74 10.16 20.07
CA ALA A 50 -3.93 10.14 20.90
C ALA A 50 -3.67 9.67 22.33
N GLN A 51 -2.72 8.74 22.53
CA GLN A 51 -2.32 8.27 23.86
C GLN A 51 -1.60 9.37 24.64
N VAL A 52 -0.59 10.01 24.02
CA VAL A 52 0.14 11.13 24.65
C VAL A 52 -0.80 12.27 25.04
N LYS A 53 -1.76 12.62 24.17
CA LYS A 53 -2.74 13.67 24.49
C LYS A 53 -3.62 13.31 25.70
N LYS A 54 -3.97 12.03 25.88
CA LYS A 54 -4.75 11.59 27.04
C LYS A 54 -3.97 11.68 28.34
N GLU A 55 -2.68 11.38 28.32
CA GLU A 55 -1.81 11.49 29.49
C GLU A 55 -1.62 12.97 29.91
N LEU A 56 -1.34 13.86 28.96
CA LEU A 56 -1.21 15.30 29.22
C LEU A 56 -2.47 15.90 29.85
N VAL A 57 -3.66 15.49 29.40
CA VAL A 57 -4.94 15.97 29.98
C VAL A 57 -5.11 15.49 31.43
N ARG A 58 -4.66 14.28 31.77
CA ARG A 58 -4.71 13.76 33.14
C ARG A 58 -3.75 14.51 34.06
N GLU A 59 -2.52 14.75 33.62
CA GLU A 59 -1.54 15.53 34.39
C GLU A 59 -2.02 16.97 34.61
N ALA A 60 -2.60 17.60 33.59
CA ALA A 60 -3.16 18.95 33.69
C ALA A 60 -4.39 19.04 34.62
N GLN A 61 -5.12 17.93 34.81
CA GLN A 61 -6.24 17.87 35.76
C GLN A 61 -5.80 17.52 37.18
N ALA A 62 -4.74 16.72 37.34
CA ALA A 62 -4.20 16.36 38.65
C ALA A 62 -3.37 17.48 39.29
N ASN A 63 -2.83 18.40 38.49
CA ASN A 63 -2.06 19.56 38.95
C ASN A 63 -2.90 20.85 39.06
N LYS A 64 -4.23 20.73 39.18
CA LYS A 64 -5.18 21.80 39.50
C LYS A 64 -5.79 21.55 40.87
#